data_AF-A0A1G3A9P8-F1
#
_entry.id   AF-A0A1G3A9P8-F1
#
_cell.length_a   1.000
_cell.length_b   1.000
_cell.length_c   1.000
_cell.angle_alpha   90.00
_cell.angle_beta   90.00
_cell.angle_gamma   90.00
#
_symmetry.space_group_name_H-M   'P 1'
#
loop_
_entity.id
_entity.type
_entity.pdbx_description
1 polymer ?
#
loop_
_entity_poly.entity_id
_entity_poly.type
_entity_poly.pdbx_seq_one_letter_code
_entity_poly.pdbx_strand_id
1 'polypeptide(L)'
;MTVYAVSAFCLNHKEWFAERLQLAQTWQKVREVEFDPGPGFPQTPAEQARAILRQVDLEGPHSIYGTPDANQLVMIRMCATGHYRVSWFPPHSRVVVDRFQPTSFYAVINALHFQAGYRPYFAHAAWAVIVDTTASSTILWLISGIYLWARRPRRRLLGGLCLVAGTALFAILAVLLCR
;
A
#
# COMPACT_ATOMS: atom_id res chain seq x y z
N MET A 1 -13.87 5.96 -2.87
CA MET A 1 -13.75 6.92 -1.75
C MET A 1 -13.90 6.27 -0.38
N THR A 2 -14.83 5.33 -0.17
CA THR A 2 -15.02 4.66 1.13
C THR A 2 -13.74 4.06 1.72
N VAL A 3 -12.94 3.35 0.91
CA VAL A 3 -11.64 2.81 1.34
C VAL A 3 -10.75 3.92 1.91
N TYR A 4 -10.54 5.02 1.18
CA TYR A 4 -9.72 6.16 1.60
C TYR A 4 -10.26 6.88 2.84
N ALA A 5 -11.56 7.07 2.94
CA ALA A 5 -12.19 7.74 4.08
C ALA A 5 -12.04 6.91 5.38
N VAL A 6 -12.35 5.61 5.31
CA VAL A 6 -12.26 4.71 6.48
C VAL A 6 -10.81 4.51 6.90
N SER A 7 -9.91 4.28 5.94
CA SER A 7 -8.47 4.16 6.24
C SER A 7 -7.87 5.46 6.79
N ALA A 8 -8.23 6.64 6.26
CA ALA A 8 -7.78 7.91 6.83
C ALA A 8 -8.24 8.09 8.28
N PHE A 9 -9.50 7.73 8.59
CA PHE A 9 -9.99 7.70 9.96
C PHE A 9 -9.18 6.74 10.84
N CYS A 10 -8.91 5.53 10.34
CA CYS A 10 -8.09 4.55 11.03
C CYS A 10 -6.65 5.03 11.28
N LEU A 11 -6.02 5.68 10.29
CA LEU A 11 -4.65 6.21 10.38
C LEU A 11 -4.55 7.36 11.38
N ASN A 12 -5.53 8.28 11.39
CA ASN A 12 -5.56 9.39 12.34
C ASN A 12 -5.77 8.93 13.79
N HIS A 13 -6.33 7.73 14.00
CA HIS A 13 -6.55 7.15 15.32
C HIS A 13 -5.73 5.87 15.52
N LYS A 14 -4.54 5.80 14.89
CA LYS A 14 -3.70 4.59 14.86
C LYS A 14 -3.45 4.01 16.24
N GLU A 15 -3.17 4.84 17.25
CA GLU A 15 -2.88 4.39 18.62
C GLU A 15 -4.08 3.66 19.23
N TRP A 16 -5.26 4.27 19.14
CA TRP A 16 -6.51 3.67 19.61
C TRP A 16 -6.79 2.33 18.91
N PHE A 17 -6.58 2.26 17.60
CA PHE A 17 -6.76 1.01 16.85
C PHE A 17 -5.67 -0.02 17.18
N ALA A 18 -4.42 0.39 17.34
CA ALA A 18 -3.29 -0.49 17.62
C ALA A 18 -3.42 -1.14 19.01
N GLU A 19 -3.79 -0.36 20.02
CA GLU A 19 -4.02 -0.84 21.38
C GLU A 19 -5.25 -1.75 21.44
N ARG A 20 -6.38 -1.31 20.87
CA ARG A 20 -7.66 -2.04 20.98
C ARG A 20 -7.72 -3.32 20.15
N LEU A 21 -7.01 -3.36 19.02
CA LEU A 21 -6.96 -4.53 18.13
C LEU A 21 -5.67 -5.36 18.30
N GLN A 22 -4.81 -5.01 19.26
CA GLN A 22 -3.54 -5.70 19.53
C GLN A 22 -2.73 -5.92 18.24
N LEU A 23 -2.59 -4.88 17.42
CA LEU A 23 -1.99 -4.94 16.08
C LEU A 23 -0.45 -5.04 16.11
N ALA A 24 0.13 -5.72 17.11
CA ALA A 24 1.57 -5.99 17.13
C ALA A 24 1.90 -6.96 15.99
N GLN A 25 2.13 -6.39 14.80
CA GLN A 25 2.39 -7.17 13.61
C GLN A 25 3.81 -7.74 13.69
N THR A 26 3.89 -9.06 13.61
CA THR A 26 5.14 -9.81 13.67
C THR A 26 5.29 -10.64 12.41
N TRP A 27 6.54 -10.83 11.99
CA TRP A 27 6.86 -11.81 10.97
C TRP A 27 6.78 -13.19 11.60
N GLN A 28 5.84 -13.99 11.15
CA GLN A 28 5.71 -15.38 11.59
C GLN A 28 6.14 -16.28 10.45
N LYS A 29 7.05 -17.22 10.74
CA LYS A 29 7.46 -18.24 9.77
C LYS A 29 6.25 -19.12 9.46
N VAL A 30 5.80 -19.08 8.22
CA VAL A 30 4.65 -19.88 7.75
C VAL A 30 5.12 -21.15 7.07
N ARG A 31 6.25 -21.09 6.38
CA ARG A 31 6.76 -22.22 5.61
C ARG A 31 8.27 -22.16 5.48
N GLU A 32 8.89 -23.33 5.48
CA GLU A 32 10.28 -23.52 5.09
C GLU A 32 10.30 -24.63 4.03
N VAL A 33 10.99 -24.40 2.93
CA VAL A 33 11.04 -25.30 1.78
C VAL A 33 12.48 -25.49 1.36
N GLU A 34 12.88 -26.74 1.17
CA GLU A 34 14.15 -27.06 0.52
C GLU A 34 14.07 -26.67 -0.95
N PHE A 35 15.07 -25.94 -1.42
CA PHE A 35 15.12 -25.34 -2.72
C PHE A 35 16.47 -25.63 -3.36
N ASP A 36 16.45 -26.54 -4.33
CA ASP A 36 17.60 -26.86 -5.17
C ASP A 36 17.45 -26.11 -6.52
N PRO A 37 18.29 -25.10 -6.79
CA PRO A 37 18.32 -24.43 -8.08
C PRO A 37 18.89 -25.39 -9.14
N GLY A 38 18.03 -26.20 -9.75
CA GLY A 38 18.41 -27.15 -10.80
C GLY A 38 19.13 -26.51 -12.00
N PRO A 39 19.63 -27.34 -12.95
CA PRO A 39 20.38 -26.86 -14.10
C PRO A 39 19.48 -25.98 -14.99
N GLY A 40 19.77 -24.67 -15.02
CA GLY A 40 18.95 -23.67 -15.73
C GLY A 40 18.33 -22.60 -14.83
N PHE A 41 18.65 -22.59 -13.53
CA PHE A 41 18.21 -21.52 -12.65
C PHE A 41 18.75 -20.15 -13.12
N PRO A 42 17.91 -19.09 -13.13
CA PRO A 42 18.31 -17.79 -13.65
C PRO A 42 19.50 -17.17 -12.88
N GLN A 43 20.26 -16.31 -13.57
CA GLN A 43 21.44 -15.65 -12.97
C GLN A 43 21.13 -14.25 -12.44
N THR A 44 20.08 -13.61 -12.95
CA THR A 44 19.73 -12.26 -12.51
C THR A 44 18.85 -12.30 -11.26
N PRO A 45 19.08 -11.46 -10.23
CA PRO A 45 18.28 -11.48 -9.00
C PRO A 45 16.77 -11.30 -9.24
N ALA A 46 16.40 -10.53 -10.27
CA ALA A 46 15.01 -10.31 -10.63
C ALA A 46 14.33 -11.56 -11.21
N GLU A 47 15.04 -12.35 -12.02
CA GLU A 47 14.51 -13.60 -12.56
C GLU A 47 14.53 -14.71 -11.51
N GLN A 48 15.57 -14.76 -10.67
CA GLN A 48 15.65 -15.67 -9.53
C GLN A 48 14.47 -15.45 -8.58
N ALA A 49 14.17 -14.20 -8.24
CA ALA A 49 13.04 -13.85 -7.39
C ALA A 49 11.71 -14.36 -7.97
N ARG A 50 11.49 -14.16 -9.28
CA ARG A 50 10.29 -14.68 -9.97
C ARG A 50 10.21 -16.20 -9.92
N ALA A 51 11.31 -16.90 -10.19
CA ALA A 51 11.36 -18.35 -10.19
C ALA A 51 11.08 -18.93 -8.79
N ILE A 52 11.71 -18.37 -7.75
CA ILE A 52 11.49 -18.79 -6.35
C ILE A 52 10.05 -18.55 -5.94
N LEU A 53 9.50 -17.36 -6.20
CA LEU A 53 8.11 -17.03 -5.86
C LEU A 53 7.11 -17.95 -6.56
N ARG A 54 7.35 -18.32 -7.82
CA ARG A 54 6.51 -19.29 -8.53
C ARG A 54 6.55 -20.67 -7.87
N GLN A 55 7.73 -21.14 -7.46
CA GLN A 55 7.88 -22.46 -6.84
C GLN A 55 7.21 -22.55 -5.46
N VAL A 56 7.19 -21.45 -4.70
CA VAL A 56 6.49 -21.40 -3.40
C VAL A 56 5.01 -20.99 -3.51
N ASP A 57 4.47 -20.90 -4.72
CA ASP A 57 3.08 -20.49 -5.02
C ASP A 57 2.72 -19.09 -4.48
N LEU A 58 3.66 -18.16 -4.57
CA LEU A 58 3.51 -16.75 -4.15
C LEU A 58 3.76 -15.78 -5.30
N GLU A 59 3.46 -16.18 -6.54
CA GLU A 59 3.60 -15.30 -7.70
C GLU A 59 2.75 -14.02 -7.52
N GLY A 60 3.29 -12.91 -8.01
CA GLY A 60 2.68 -11.60 -7.84
C GLY A 60 3.68 -10.46 -7.64
N PRO A 61 3.17 -9.24 -7.44
CA PRO A 61 4.04 -8.08 -7.27
C PRO A 61 4.91 -8.22 -6.04
N HIS A 62 6.21 -8.06 -6.29
CA HIS A 62 7.25 -8.19 -5.29
C HIS A 62 8.31 -7.12 -5.50
N SER A 63 9.10 -6.90 -4.46
CA SER A 63 10.31 -6.09 -4.51
C SER A 63 11.42 -6.86 -3.83
N ILE A 64 12.62 -6.76 -4.39
CA ILE A 64 13.83 -7.27 -3.75
C ILE A 64 14.19 -6.28 -2.64
N TYR A 65 14.42 -6.79 -1.44
CA TYR A 65 14.73 -5.97 -0.28
C TYR A 65 16.22 -6.04 0.04
N GLY A 66 16.86 -4.88 0.10
CA GLY A 66 18.31 -4.78 0.26
C GLY A 66 19.09 -5.15 -1.00
N THR A 67 20.40 -5.29 -0.85
CA THR A 67 21.30 -5.71 -1.92
C THR A 67 21.41 -7.24 -1.93
N PRO A 68 21.06 -7.93 -3.03
CA PRO A 68 21.30 -9.35 -3.18
C PRO A 68 22.77 -9.69 -2.95
N ASP A 69 23.02 -10.75 -2.18
CA ASP A 69 24.35 -11.29 -1.93
C ASP A 69 24.35 -12.80 -2.20
N ALA A 70 25.53 -13.39 -2.35
CA ALA A 70 25.73 -14.84 -2.49
C ALA A 70 25.10 -15.64 -1.32
N ASN A 71 24.93 -15.01 -0.15
CA ASN A 71 24.39 -15.66 1.04
C ASN A 71 22.87 -15.57 1.17
N GLN A 72 22.24 -14.55 0.59
CA GLN A 72 20.80 -14.34 0.74
C GLN A 72 20.18 -13.48 -0.36
N LEU A 73 18.96 -13.84 -0.73
CA LEU A 73 18.05 -13.03 -1.53
C LEU A 73 16.73 -12.88 -0.77
N VAL A 74 16.38 -11.64 -0.41
CA VAL A 74 15.15 -11.34 0.33
C VAL A 74 14.17 -10.64 -0.59
N MET A 75 12.94 -11.16 -0.63
CA MET A 75 11.85 -10.68 -1.47
C MET A 75 10.66 -10.33 -0.58
N ILE A 76 10.10 -9.14 -0.76
CA ILE A 76 8.83 -8.75 -0.13
C ILE A 76 7.73 -8.86 -1.18
N ARG A 77 6.87 -9.87 -1.04
CA ARG A 77 5.67 -10.04 -1.84
C ARG A 77 4.56 -9.21 -1.22
N MET A 78 4.10 -8.21 -1.98
CA MET A 78 3.04 -7.32 -1.52
C MET A 78 1.68 -7.94 -1.73
N CYS A 79 0.93 -8.22 -0.67
CA CYS A 79 -0.45 -8.71 -0.74
C CYS A 79 -1.36 -7.88 0.15
N ALA A 80 -2.56 -7.56 -0.34
CA ALA A 80 -3.55 -6.82 0.45
C ALA A 80 -3.94 -7.56 1.74
N THR A 81 -3.90 -8.89 1.73
CA THR A 81 -4.22 -9.76 2.88
C THR A 81 -2.98 -10.14 3.70
N GLY A 82 -1.92 -9.34 3.65
CA GLY A 82 -0.70 -9.52 4.43
C GLY A 82 0.52 -9.79 3.55
N HIS A 83 1.56 -8.99 3.75
CA HIS A 83 2.82 -9.14 3.04
C HIS A 83 3.51 -10.46 3.39
N TYR A 84 4.22 -11.03 2.42
CA TYR A 84 5.11 -12.16 2.64
C TYR A 84 6.54 -11.70 2.47
N ARG A 85 7.42 -12.18 3.34
CA ARG A 85 8.87 -12.07 3.21
C ARG A 85 9.38 -13.45 2.85
N VAL A 86 9.91 -13.57 1.64
CA VAL A 86 10.52 -14.79 1.15
C VAL A 86 12.02 -14.56 1.18
N SER A 87 12.73 -15.38 1.95
CA SER A 87 14.18 -15.31 2.11
C SER A 87 14.79 -16.59 1.57
N TRP A 88 15.51 -16.49 0.47
CA TRP A 88 16.28 -17.59 -0.08
C TRP A 88 17.71 -17.52 0.42
N PHE A 89 18.23 -18.65 0.90
CA PHE A 89 19.60 -18.82 1.37
C PHE A 89 20.32 -19.84 0.47
N PRO A 90 21.03 -19.40 -0.58
CA PRO A 90 21.70 -20.29 -1.51
C PRO A 90 22.64 -21.31 -0.85
N PRO A 91 23.48 -20.95 0.15
CA PRO A 91 24.42 -21.91 0.76
C PRO A 91 23.75 -23.07 1.51
N HIS A 92 22.48 -22.91 1.87
CA HIS A 92 21.72 -23.87 2.67
C HIS A 92 20.57 -24.51 1.88
N SER A 93 20.48 -24.25 0.57
CA SER A 93 19.41 -24.73 -0.30
C SER A 93 18.02 -24.60 0.32
N ARG A 94 17.73 -23.47 0.95
CA ARG A 94 16.48 -23.26 1.70
C ARG A 94 15.82 -21.94 1.35
N VAL A 95 14.49 -21.98 1.31
CA VAL A 95 13.62 -20.82 1.20
C VAL A 95 12.74 -20.75 2.43
N VAL A 96 12.83 -19.64 3.15
CA VAL A 96 12.00 -19.34 4.32
C VAL A 96 10.93 -18.34 3.91
N VAL A 97 9.67 -18.68 4.16
CA VAL A 97 8.52 -17.82 3.91
C VAL A 97 7.94 -17.38 5.25
N ASP A 98 8.12 -16.10 5.54
CA ASP A 98 7.46 -15.43 6.65
C ASP A 98 6.23 -14.67 6.14
N ARG A 99 5.17 -14.63 6.95
CA ARG A 99 4.00 -13.81 6.70
C ARG A 99 3.87 -12.76 7.80
N PHE A 100 3.49 -11.56 7.41
CA PHE A 100 3.20 -10.48 8.34
C PHE A 100 1.82 -10.69 8.97
N GLN A 101 1.78 -10.99 10.28
CA GLN A 101 0.57 -11.35 11.01
C GLN A 101 0.42 -10.56 12.31
N PRO A 102 -0.82 -10.31 12.79
CA PRO A 102 -2.09 -10.75 12.21
C PRO A 102 -2.49 -9.95 10.97
N THR A 103 -3.20 -10.62 10.04
CA THR A 103 -3.91 -9.94 8.96
C THR A 103 -5.23 -9.42 9.53
N SER A 104 -5.32 -8.11 9.74
CA SER A 104 -6.54 -7.45 10.23
C SER A 104 -7.23 -6.66 9.13
N PHE A 105 -8.51 -6.36 9.29
CA PHE A 105 -9.23 -5.44 8.40
C PHE A 105 -8.51 -4.08 8.30
N TYR A 106 -7.99 -3.59 9.44
CA TYR A 106 -7.15 -2.39 9.50
C TYR A 106 -5.91 -2.50 8.58
N ALA A 107 -5.21 -3.65 8.61
CA ALA A 107 -4.05 -3.87 7.76
C ALA A 107 -4.44 -3.90 6.26
N VAL A 108 -5.55 -4.54 5.92
CA VAL A 108 -6.03 -4.62 4.53
C VAL A 108 -6.42 -3.24 3.98
N ILE A 109 -7.20 -2.47 4.75
CA ILE A 109 -7.68 -1.18 4.28
C ILE A 109 -6.55 -0.16 4.13
N ASN A 110 -5.55 -0.22 5.01
CA ASN A 110 -4.35 0.60 4.91
C ASN A 110 -3.45 0.16 3.75
N ALA A 111 -3.29 -1.14 3.52
CA ALA A 111 -2.56 -1.64 2.36
C ALA A 111 -3.20 -1.15 1.05
N LEU A 112 -4.53 -1.18 0.95
CA LEU A 112 -5.25 -0.63 -0.20
C LEU A 112 -5.13 0.90 -0.31
N HIS A 113 -5.12 1.62 0.81
CA HIS A 113 -4.95 3.08 0.83
C HIS A 113 -3.60 3.51 0.22
N PHE A 114 -2.52 2.84 0.61
CA PHE A 114 -1.17 3.15 0.16
C PHE A 114 -0.75 2.43 -1.12
N GLN A 115 -1.61 1.56 -1.67
CA GLN A 115 -1.35 0.90 -2.94
C GLN A 115 -1.40 1.94 -4.06
N ALA A 116 -0.22 2.27 -4.59
CA ALA A 116 -0.06 3.24 -5.68
C ALA A 116 0.64 2.63 -6.91
N GLY A 117 0.41 3.28 -8.05
CA GLY A 117 1.07 3.02 -9.32
C GLY A 117 0.49 1.87 -10.15
N TYR A 118 0.75 1.92 -11.45
CA TYR A 118 0.43 0.87 -12.40
C TYR A 118 1.51 -0.21 -12.32
N ARG A 119 1.10 -1.44 -12.00
CA ARG A 119 1.98 -2.62 -11.91
C ARG A 119 1.59 -3.61 -13.00
N PRO A 120 2.49 -4.53 -13.43
CA PRO A 120 2.24 -5.45 -14.55
C PRO A 120 1.20 -6.55 -14.27
N TYR A 121 0.38 -6.38 -13.24
CA TYR A 121 -0.64 -7.34 -12.82
C TYR A 121 -2.02 -6.72 -13.00
N PHE A 122 -2.94 -7.47 -13.62
CA PHE A 122 -4.29 -6.99 -13.95
C PHE A 122 -5.01 -6.37 -12.76
N ALA A 123 -5.01 -7.03 -11.59
CA ALA A 123 -5.68 -6.51 -10.41
C ALA A 123 -5.12 -5.16 -9.94
N HIS A 124 -3.81 -4.93 -10.10
CA HIS A 124 -3.18 -3.67 -9.74
C HIS A 124 -3.48 -2.57 -10.76
N ALA A 125 -3.49 -2.90 -12.06
CA ALA A 125 -3.89 -1.96 -13.11
C ALA A 125 -5.37 -1.56 -12.94
N ALA A 126 -6.25 -2.54 -12.71
CA ALA A 126 -7.67 -2.29 -12.43
C ALA A 126 -7.86 -1.40 -11.19
N TRP A 127 -7.13 -1.68 -10.10
CA TRP A 127 -7.16 -0.84 -8.91
C TRP A 127 -6.71 0.60 -9.20
N ALA A 128 -5.59 0.78 -9.92
CA ALA A 128 -5.10 2.11 -10.28
C ALA A 128 -6.13 2.91 -11.10
N VAL A 129 -6.76 2.28 -12.10
CA VAL A 129 -7.83 2.90 -12.90
C VAL A 129 -9.02 3.31 -12.03
N ILE A 130 -9.44 2.46 -11.09
CA ILE A 130 -10.54 2.77 -10.15
C ILE A 130 -10.17 3.98 -9.29
N VAL A 131 -8.96 4.03 -8.75
CA VAL A 131 -8.48 5.15 -7.92
C VAL A 131 -8.45 6.44 -8.75
N ASP A 132 -7.89 6.42 -9.96
CA ASP A 132 -7.81 7.58 -10.85
C ASP A 132 -9.20 8.08 -11.22
N THR A 133 -10.10 7.19 -11.64
CA THR A 133 -11.49 7.52 -11.98
C THR A 133 -12.19 8.17 -10.80
N THR A 134 -11.98 7.64 -9.59
CA THR A 134 -12.61 8.19 -8.39
C THR A 134 -12.01 9.56 -8.04
N ALA A 135 -10.69 9.74 -8.16
CA ALA A 135 -10.03 11.01 -7.94
C ALA A 135 -10.53 12.09 -8.92
N SER A 136 -10.57 11.78 -10.23
CA SER A 136 -11.15 12.66 -11.24
C SER A 136 -12.60 13.01 -10.95
N SER A 137 -13.41 12.03 -10.54
CA SER A 137 -14.81 12.26 -10.16
C SER A 137 -14.94 13.21 -8.97
N THR A 138 -14.09 13.07 -7.95
CA THR A 138 -14.06 13.98 -6.80
C THR A 138 -13.65 15.40 -7.19
N ILE A 139 -12.69 15.55 -8.10
CA ILE A 139 -12.27 16.86 -8.63
C ILE A 139 -13.42 17.52 -9.40
N LEU A 140 -14.08 16.78 -10.29
CA LEU A 140 -15.24 17.28 -11.03
C LEU A 140 -16.38 17.68 -10.08
N TRP A 141 -16.63 16.87 -9.05
CA TRP A 141 -17.61 17.18 -8.03
C TRP A 141 -17.28 18.48 -7.29
N LEU A 142 -16.03 18.67 -6.85
CA LEU A 142 -15.56 19.92 -6.23
C LEU A 142 -15.76 21.13 -7.14
N ILE A 143 -15.29 21.04 -8.40
CA ILE A 143 -15.42 22.13 -9.39
C ILE A 143 -16.89 22.47 -9.62
N SER A 144 -17.75 21.45 -9.77
CA SER A 144 -19.19 21.65 -9.95
C SER A 144 -19.83 22.33 -8.74
N GLY A 145 -19.41 21.96 -7.51
CA GLY A 145 -19.88 22.58 -6.28
C GLY A 145 -19.50 24.06 -6.19
N ILE A 146 -18.24 24.38 -6.51
CA ILE A 146 -17.73 25.76 -6.56
C ILE A 146 -18.49 26.57 -7.61
N TYR A 147 -18.68 26.02 -8.80
CA TYR A 147 -19.43 26.66 -9.89
C TYR A 147 -20.89 26.96 -9.50
N LEU A 148 -21.58 25.98 -8.91
CA LEU A 148 -22.96 26.14 -8.45
C LEU A 148 -23.06 27.17 -7.31
N TRP A 149 -22.13 27.17 -6.37
CA TRP A 149 -22.04 28.18 -5.31
C TRP A 149 -21.81 29.58 -5.91
N ALA A 150 -20.86 29.70 -6.84
CA ALA A 150 -20.57 30.96 -7.53
C ALA A 150 -21.78 31.49 -8.30
N ARG A 151 -22.70 30.65 -8.79
CA ARG A 151 -23.94 31.10 -9.42
C ARG A 151 -25.03 31.58 -8.45
N ARG A 152 -24.88 31.44 -7.13
CA ARG A 152 -25.88 31.88 -6.12
C ARG A 152 -25.49 33.19 -5.43
N PRO A 153 -25.87 34.38 -5.95
CA PRO A 153 -25.38 35.67 -5.47
C PRO A 153 -25.61 35.92 -3.98
N ARG A 154 -26.77 35.51 -3.45
CA ARG A 154 -27.14 35.71 -2.03
C ARG A 154 -26.24 34.97 -1.03
N ARG A 155 -25.51 33.93 -1.44
CA ARG A 155 -24.66 33.11 -0.55
C ARG A 155 -23.17 33.17 -0.91
N ARG A 156 -22.78 34.06 -1.83
CA ARG A 156 -21.38 34.22 -2.26
C ARG A 156 -20.48 34.65 -1.10
N LEU A 157 -20.85 35.68 -0.34
CA LEU A 157 -20.00 36.16 0.75
C LEU A 157 -19.73 35.08 1.81
N LEU A 158 -20.77 34.41 2.29
CA LEU A 158 -20.63 33.36 3.30
C LEU A 158 -19.76 32.19 2.81
N GLY A 159 -20.01 31.68 1.61
CA GLY A 159 -19.17 30.60 1.08
C GLY A 159 -17.73 31.04 0.80
N GLY A 160 -17.51 32.32 0.46
CA GLY A 160 -16.19 32.87 0.23
C GLY A 160 -15.39 32.95 1.53
N LEU A 161 -16.03 33.40 2.61
CA LEU A 161 -15.46 33.39 3.95
C LEU A 161 -15.09 31.98 4.39
N CYS A 162 -15.99 31.00 4.21
CA CYS A 162 -15.69 29.60 4.52
C CYS A 162 -14.53 29.04 3.69
N LEU A 163 -14.46 29.37 2.40
CA LEU A 163 -13.37 28.93 1.51
C LEU A 163 -12.02 29.51 1.96
N VAL A 164 -11.97 30.82 2.22
CA VAL A 164 -10.75 31.51 2.68
C VAL A 164 -10.33 30.98 4.04
N ALA A 165 -11.24 30.89 5.01
CA ALA A 165 -10.95 30.37 6.34
C ALA A 165 -10.46 28.92 6.31
N GLY A 166 -11.10 28.06 5.51
CA GLY A 166 -10.68 26.66 5.34
C GLY A 166 -9.29 26.54 4.69
N THR A 167 -9.02 27.34 3.66
CA THR A 167 -7.73 27.36 2.96
C THR A 167 -6.62 27.87 3.89
N ALA A 168 -6.89 28.95 4.64
CA ALA A 168 -5.95 29.51 5.61
C ALA A 168 -5.65 28.52 6.74
N LEU A 169 -6.68 27.88 7.30
CA LEU A 169 -6.52 26.85 8.34
C LEU A 169 -5.66 25.68 7.83
N PHE A 170 -5.93 25.17 6.64
CA PHE A 170 -5.13 24.12 6.03
C PHE A 170 -3.67 24.54 5.84
N ALA A 171 -3.42 25.74 5.30
CA ALA A 171 -2.07 26.26 5.09
C ALA A 171 -1.30 26.41 6.42
N ILE A 172 -1.96 26.93 7.46
CA ILE A 172 -1.38 27.06 8.80
C ILE A 172 -0.99 25.67 9.34
N LEU A 173 -1.91 24.70 9.28
CA LEU A 173 -1.64 23.33 9.74
C LEU A 173 -0.50 22.68 8.96
N ALA A 174 -0.46 22.84 7.63
CA ALA A 174 0.60 22.31 6.78
C ALA A 174 1.97 22.90 7.15
N VAL A 175 2.05 24.22 7.38
CA VAL A 175 3.29 24.87 7.83
C VAL A 175 3.72 24.38 9.20
N LEU A 176 2.79 24.20 10.14
CA LEU A 176 3.10 23.72 11.49
C LEU A 176 3.57 22.27 11.51
N LEU A 177 3.04 21.41 10.63
CA LEU A 177 3.41 19.99 10.55
C LEU A 177 4.72 19.75 9.78
N CYS A 178 5.13 20.69 8.92
CA CYS A 178 6.38 20.61 8.17
C CYS A 178 7.57 21.29 8.85
N ARG A 179 7.35 21.91 10.03
CA ARG A 179 8.41 22.46 10.89
C ARG A 179 8.81 21.44 11.95
#